data_AF-A0A5M3VTM9-F1
#
_entry.id   AF-A0A5M3VTM9-F1
#
_cell.length_a   1.000
_cell.length_b   1.000
_cell.length_c   1.000
_cell.angle_alpha   90.00
_cell.angle_beta   90.00
_cell.angle_gamma   90.00
#
_symmetry.space_group_name_H-M   'P 1'
#
loop_
_entity.id
_entity.type
_entity.pdbx_description
1 polymer ?
#
loop_
_entity_poly.entity_id
_entity_poly.type
_entity_poly.pdbx_seq_one_letter_code
_entity_poly.pdbx_strand_id
1 'polypeptide(L)'
;MEREPHDNPPEDPGNGFEVHGPHVAPAQPNCEPLLWLVPVPRADRTRVRQHTCECRATIYELCQAGGLRFVRRTVRGPDGTRVHETERLLSARADRLWLRLLLGQAR
;
A
#
# COMPACT_ATOMS: atom_id res chain seq x y z
N MET A 1 -7.72 59.48 18.88
CA MET A 1 -7.38 58.75 17.63
C MET A 1 -6.86 57.40 18.06
N GLU A 2 -7.78 56.50 18.40
CA GLU A 2 -7.47 55.15 18.88
C GLU A 2 -7.29 54.27 17.65
N ARG A 3 -6.10 53.69 17.48
CA ARG A 3 -5.85 52.71 16.41
C ARG A 3 -6.24 51.35 16.95
N GLU A 4 -7.28 50.76 16.38
CA GLU A 4 -7.66 49.37 16.65
C GLU A 4 -6.50 48.43 16.31
N PRO A 5 -6.27 47.36 17.09
CA PRO A 5 -5.31 46.34 16.72
C PRO A 5 -5.88 45.55 15.54
N HIS A 6 -5.12 45.50 14.44
CA HIS A 6 -5.38 44.59 13.33
C HIS A 6 -5.37 43.16 13.86
N ASP A 7 -6.55 42.56 13.96
CA ASP A 7 -6.73 41.13 14.20
C ASP A 7 -6.13 40.41 12.99
N ASN A 8 -4.97 39.77 13.21
CA ASN A 8 -4.34 38.98 12.17
C ASN A 8 -5.17 37.71 12.01
N PRO A 9 -5.65 37.35 10.80
CA PRO A 9 -6.46 36.15 10.64
C PRO A 9 -5.66 34.93 11.13
N PRO A 10 -6.32 33.91 11.71
CA PRO A 10 -5.63 32.70 12.09
C PRO A 10 -4.95 32.13 10.85
N GLU A 11 -3.63 31.96 10.95
CA GLU A 11 -2.85 31.22 9.97
C GLU A 11 -3.55 29.87 9.77
N ASP A 12 -4.14 29.65 8.60
CA ASP A 12 -4.61 28.34 8.18
C ASP A 12 -3.36 27.46 8.10
N PRO A 13 -3.13 26.55 9.07
CA PRO A 13 -1.93 25.75 9.08
C PRO A 13 -2.13 24.72 7.98
N GLY A 14 -1.66 25.07 6.80
CA GLY A 14 -1.90 24.38 5.54
C GLY A 14 -2.21 22.91 5.74
N ASN A 15 -3.47 22.56 5.50
CA ASN A 15 -3.84 21.18 5.24
C ASN A 15 -3.30 20.84 3.85
N GLY A 16 -1.97 20.74 3.76
CA GLY A 16 -1.29 20.10 2.66
C GLY A 16 -1.85 18.70 2.63
N PHE A 17 -2.77 18.45 1.70
CA PHE A 17 -3.36 17.14 1.53
C PHE A 17 -2.23 16.16 1.21
N GLU A 18 -1.69 15.52 2.24
CA GLU A 18 -0.75 14.42 2.08
C GLU A 18 -1.58 13.31 1.43
N VAL A 19 -1.48 13.21 0.11
CA VAL A 19 -2.21 12.22 -0.67
C VAL A 19 -1.58 10.86 -0.38
N HIS A 20 -2.00 10.25 0.71
CA HIS A 20 -1.61 8.90 1.08
C HIS A 20 -2.27 7.90 0.12
N GLY A 21 -1.51 6.87 -0.26
CA GLY A 21 -2.08 5.68 -0.91
C GLY A 21 -3.11 4.98 0.00
N PRO A 22 -3.87 4.00 -0.50
CA PRO A 22 -4.85 3.28 0.32
C PRO A 22 -4.19 2.59 1.52
N HIS A 23 -4.86 2.63 2.67
CA HIS A 23 -4.48 1.82 3.82
C HIS A 23 -5.15 0.45 3.74
N VAL A 24 -4.44 -0.57 4.23
CA VAL A 24 -5.04 -1.88 4.47
C VAL A 24 -5.90 -1.81 5.72
N ALA A 25 -7.17 -2.18 5.59
CA ALA A 25 -8.08 -2.31 6.72
C ALA A 25 -7.58 -3.38 7.71
N PRO A 26 -8.01 -3.33 8.98
CA PRO A 26 -7.78 -4.43 9.92
C PRO A 26 -8.27 -5.76 9.35
N ALA A 27 -7.63 -6.86 9.75
CA ALA A 27 -8.06 -8.19 9.33
C ALA A 27 -9.50 -8.47 9.79
N GLN A 28 -10.34 -8.96 8.88
CA GLN A 28 -11.71 -9.37 9.18
C GLN A 28 -11.74 -10.75 9.86
N PRO A 29 -12.83 -11.13 10.55
CA PRO A 29 -12.92 -12.43 11.24
C PRO A 29 -12.69 -13.67 10.36
N ASN A 30 -12.98 -13.57 9.06
CA ASN A 30 -12.77 -14.63 8.05
C ASN A 30 -11.64 -14.29 7.07
N CYS A 31 -10.62 -13.55 7.53
CA CYS A 31 -9.47 -13.17 6.72
C CYS A 31 -8.77 -14.43 6.18
N GLU A 32 -8.75 -14.59 4.87
CA GLU A 32 -8.10 -15.75 4.25
C GLU A 32 -6.57 -15.57 4.24
N PRO A 33 -5.80 -16.58 4.65
CA PRO A 33 -4.35 -16.52 4.59
C PRO A 33 -3.87 -16.52 3.14
N LEU A 34 -2.93 -15.65 2.83
CA LEU A 34 -2.22 -15.61 1.57
C LEU A 34 -0.95 -16.44 1.65
N LEU A 35 -0.70 -17.21 0.59
CA LEU A 35 0.58 -17.88 0.42
C LEU A 35 1.64 -16.85 0.01
N TRP A 36 2.59 -16.62 0.92
CA TRP A 36 3.72 -15.72 0.71
C TRP A 36 4.96 -16.51 0.27
N LEU A 37 5.40 -16.25 -0.96
CA LEU A 37 6.53 -16.91 -1.59
C LEU A 37 7.77 -16.03 -1.52
N VAL A 38 8.95 -16.66 -1.49
CA VAL A 38 10.22 -15.97 -1.71
C VAL A 38 10.24 -15.46 -3.15
N PRO A 39 10.53 -14.17 -3.40
CA PRO A 39 10.60 -13.64 -4.76
C PRO A 39 11.66 -14.37 -5.57
N VAL A 40 11.30 -14.76 -6.80
CA VAL A 40 12.24 -15.32 -7.77
C VAL A 40 12.34 -14.35 -8.94
N PRO A 41 13.56 -13.96 -9.38
CA PRO A 41 13.75 -13.16 -10.58
C PRO A 41 13.26 -13.94 -11.80
N ARG A 42 12.09 -13.57 -12.32
CA ARG A 42 11.48 -14.21 -13.50
C ARG A 42 11.22 -13.25 -14.66
N ALA A 43 11.53 -11.98 -14.48
CA ALA A 43 11.35 -10.94 -15.49
C ALA A 43 12.33 -9.80 -15.24
N ASP A 44 12.89 -9.24 -16.32
CA ASP A 44 13.84 -8.13 -16.26
C ASP A 44 13.19 -6.81 -15.81
N ARG A 45 11.87 -6.69 -16.01
CA ARG A 45 11.10 -5.50 -15.66
C ARG A 45 9.83 -5.87 -14.90
N THR A 46 9.66 -5.28 -13.73
CA THR A 46 8.43 -5.31 -12.94
C THR A 46 7.88 -3.89 -12.84
N ARG A 47 6.61 -3.70 -13.18
CA ARG A 47 5.91 -2.43 -13.04
C ARG A 47 5.01 -2.44 -11.81
N VAL A 48 5.18 -1.48 -10.91
CA VAL A 48 4.21 -1.23 -9.83
C VAL A 48 2.98 -0.52 -10.42
N ARG A 49 1.80 -1.10 -10.20
CA ARG A 49 0.51 -0.59 -10.69
C ARG A 49 -0.19 0.26 -9.62
N GLN A 50 -0.14 -0.20 -8.38
CA GLN A 50 -0.73 0.43 -7.20
C GLN A 50 0.12 0.05 -5.98
N HIS A 51 0.07 0.85 -4.93
CA HIS A 51 0.73 0.56 -3.65
C HIS A 51 -0.11 1.08 -2.49
N THR A 52 0.08 0.51 -1.30
CA THR A 52 -0.52 1.04 -0.07
C THR A 52 0.26 2.24 0.43
N CYS A 53 -0.33 3.03 1.35
CA CYS A 53 0.42 4.06 2.06
C CYS A 53 1.65 3.47 2.78
N GLU A 54 2.72 4.25 2.85
CA GLU A 54 3.98 3.87 3.50
C GLU A 54 4.04 4.22 4.98
N CYS A 55 2.95 4.71 5.58
CA CYS A 55 2.91 5.08 7.00
C CYS A 55 3.02 3.88 7.96
N ARG A 56 2.96 2.64 7.44
CA ARG A 56 3.08 1.41 8.23
C ARG A 56 4.32 0.62 7.82
N ALA A 57 4.81 -0.19 8.75
CA ALA A 57 5.96 -1.06 8.53
C ALA A 57 5.75 -2.10 7.40
N THR A 58 4.51 -2.51 7.15
CA THR A 58 4.16 -3.41 6.04
C THR A 58 3.52 -2.62 4.90
N ILE A 59 4.13 -2.71 3.73
CA ILE A 59 3.68 -2.09 2.49
C ILE A 59 3.33 -3.21 1.51
N TYR A 60 2.25 -3.00 0.76
CA TYR A 60 1.85 -3.88 -0.32
C TYR A 60 1.85 -3.14 -1.64
N GLU A 61 2.30 -3.82 -2.68
CA GLU A 61 2.35 -3.31 -4.05
C GLU A 61 1.67 -4.30 -4.99
N LEU A 62 0.76 -3.82 -5.84
CA LEU A 62 0.25 -4.60 -6.96
C LEU A 62 1.23 -4.46 -8.12
N CYS A 63 1.95 -5.53 -8.44
CA CYS A 63 2.97 -5.55 -9.47
C CYS A 63 2.47 -6.23 -10.76
N GLN A 64 3.05 -5.86 -11.90
CA GLN A 64 2.81 -6.48 -13.20
C GLN A 64 4.13 -6.80 -13.91
N ALA A 65 4.27 -8.03 -14.40
CA ALA A 65 5.40 -8.51 -15.20
C ALA A 65 4.96 -9.65 -16.12
N GLY A 66 5.45 -9.69 -17.37
CA GLY A 66 5.15 -10.77 -18.32
C GLY A 66 3.66 -11.00 -18.58
N GLY A 67 2.84 -9.94 -18.55
CA GLY A 67 1.38 -10.02 -18.70
C GLY A 67 0.61 -10.52 -17.46
N LEU A 68 1.32 -10.97 -16.43
CA LEU A 68 0.75 -11.42 -15.16
C LEU A 68 0.87 -10.36 -14.07
N ARG A 69 0.08 -10.51 -13.01
CA ARG A 69 0.10 -9.64 -11.83
C ARG A 69 0.26 -10.44 -10.55
N PHE A 70 0.86 -9.82 -9.54
CA PHE A 70 1.10 -10.41 -8.23
C PHE A 70 1.17 -9.31 -7.18
N VAL A 71 0.94 -9.66 -5.91
CA VAL A 71 1.14 -8.73 -4.80
C VAL A 71 2.52 -8.94 -4.22
N ARG A 72 3.29 -7.88 -4.09
CA ARG A 72 4.52 -7.84 -3.29
C ARG A 72 4.21 -7.29 -1.91
N ARG A 73 4.72 -7.96 -0.88
CA ARG A 73 4.69 -7.50 0.52
C ARG A 73 6.10 -7.19 0.98
N THR A 74 6.32 -5.94 1.36
CA THR A 74 7.56 -5.46 1.95
C THR A 74 7.32 -5.19 3.43
N VAL A 75 8.01 -5.93 4.30
CA VAL A 75 7.97 -5.74 5.76
C VAL A 75 9.28 -5.12 6.21
N ARG A 76 9.22 -3.89 6.71
CA ARG A 76 10.33 -3.17 7.32
C ARG A 76 10.40 -3.52 8.81
N GLY A 77 11.58 -3.85 9.33
CA GLY A 77 11.78 -4.14 10.76
C GLY A 77 13.21 -3.89 11.22
N PRO A 78 13.50 -4.07 12.52
CA PRO A 78 14.84 -3.86 13.08
C PRO A 78 15.93 -4.71 12.41
N ASP A 79 15.57 -5.93 11.99
CA ASP A 79 16.47 -6.87 11.30
C ASP A 79 16.58 -6.59 9.78
N GLY A 80 16.09 -5.44 9.33
CA GLY A 80 16.06 -5.05 7.92
C GLY A 80 14.73 -5.34 7.21
N THR A 81 14.78 -5.29 5.88
CA THR A 81 13.61 -5.38 5.00
C THR A 81 13.43 -6.79 4.46
N ARG A 82 12.23 -7.35 4.61
CA ARG A 82 11.85 -8.67 4.06
C ARG A 82 10.80 -8.51 2.97
N VAL A 83 11.04 -9.12 1.81
CA VAL A 83 10.13 -9.05 0.65
C VAL A 83 9.58 -10.44 0.34
N HIS A 84 8.27 -10.51 0.15
CA HIS A 84 7.56 -11.72 -0.29
C HIS A 84 6.62 -11.38 -1.44
N GLU A 85 6.29 -12.37 -2.26
CA GLU A 85 5.35 -12.22 -3.37
C GLU A 85 4.26 -13.29 -3.28
N THR A 86 3.06 -12.99 -3.77
CA THR A 86 2.06 -14.02 -4.05
C THR A 86 2.43 -14.78 -5.32
N GLU A 87 1.67 -15.83 -5.65
CA GLU A 87 1.70 -16.38 -7.00
C GLU A 87 1.39 -15.32 -8.07
N ARG A 88 1.86 -15.58 -9.31
CA ARG A 88 1.59 -14.72 -10.46
C ARG A 88 0.29 -15.15 -11.13
N LEU A 89 -0.68 -14.24 -11.17
CA LEU A 89 -2.05 -14.49 -11.60
C LEU A 89 -2.39 -13.70 -12.87
N LEU A 90 -3.44 -14.15 -13.55
CA LEU A 90 -4.13 -13.32 -14.54
C LEU A 90 -4.62 -12.02 -13.89
N SER A 91 -4.56 -10.92 -14.64
CA SER A 91 -4.86 -9.57 -14.15
C SER A 91 -6.15 -9.48 -13.32
N ALA A 92 -7.26 -10.04 -13.81
CA ALA A 92 -8.54 -9.99 -13.11
C ALA A 92 -8.54 -10.72 -11.75
N ARG A 93 -7.77 -11.81 -11.61
CA ARG A 93 -7.65 -12.52 -10.33
C ARG A 93 -6.75 -11.77 -9.35
N ALA A 94 -5.65 -11.21 -9.84
CA ALA A 94 -4.76 -10.38 -9.02
C ALA A 94 -5.45 -9.10 -8.52
N ASP A 95 -6.27 -8.46 -9.34
CA ASP A 95 -7.01 -7.25 -8.96
C ASP A 95 -8.04 -7.54 -7.86
N ARG A 96 -8.70 -8.70 -7.93
CA ARG A 96 -9.58 -9.18 -6.84
C ARG A 96 -8.80 -9.48 -5.57
N LEU A 97 -7.65 -10.15 -5.69
CA LEU A 97 -6.78 -10.42 -4.55
C LEU A 97 -6.34 -9.13 -3.86
N TRP A 98 -5.95 -8.14 -4.66
CA TRP A 98 -5.57 -6.81 -4.18
C TRP A 98 -6.72 -6.13 -3.42
N LEU A 99 -7.93 -6.11 -3.99
CA LEU A 99 -9.08 -5.51 -3.31
C LEU A 99 -9.39 -6.23 -1.99
N ARG A 100 -9.37 -7.57 -1.99
CA ARG A 100 -9.60 -8.37 -0.77
C ARG A 100 -8.55 -8.09 0.30
N LEU A 101 -7.29 -7.92 -0.10
CA LEU A 101 -6.22 -7.51 0.79
C LEU A 101 -6.49 -6.13 1.39
N LEU A 102 -6.82 -5.13 0.57
CA LEU A 102 -7.12 -3.77 1.04
C LEU A 102 -8.29 -3.74 2.04
N LEU A 103 -9.31 -4.56 1.80
CA LEU A 103 -10.49 -4.69 2.67
C LEU A 103 -10.23 -5.53 3.93
N GLY A 104 -9.04 -6.09 4.12
CA GLY A 104 -8.72 -6.95 5.27
C GLY A 104 -9.32 -8.36 5.17
N GLN A 105 -9.79 -8.77 4.01
CA GLN A 105 -10.40 -10.07 3.73
C GLN A 105 -9.36 -11.14 3.34
N ALA A 106 -8.10 -10.74 3.11
CA ALA A 106 -6.99 -11.64 2.88
C ALA A 106 -5.68 -11.05 3.42
N ARG A 107 -4.75 -11.89 3.90
CA ARG A 107 -3.47 -11.41 4.49
C ARG A 107 -2.29 -12.38 4.37
#